data_AF-A0A2D0LGR5-F1
#
_entry.id   AF-A0A2D0LGR5-F1
#
_cell.length_a   1.000
_cell.length_b   1.000
_cell.length_c   1.000
_cell.angle_alpha   90.00
_cell.angle_beta   90.00
_cell.angle_gamma   90.00
#
_symmetry.space_group_name_H-M   'P 1'
#
loop_
_entity.id
_entity.type
_entity.pdbx_description
1 polymer ?
#
loop_
_entity_poly.entity_id
_entity_poly.type
_entity_poly.pdbx_seq_one_letter_code
_entity_poly.pdbx_strand_id
1 'polypeptide(L)'
;MLRKTGFFFDELCFWHNSGLLHVMTFPVGGWVQPPNGAGHAESPETKRRMKNLMDVSGLSHSLQLRSAEPLDDATLRLVHTEDYLQRFLKPMYLSVG
;
A
#
# COMPACT_ATOMS: atom_id res chain seq x y z
N MET A 1 -19.61 -12.93 25.52
CA MET A 1 -18.39 -12.09 25.53
C MET A 1 -18.28 -11.38 24.20
N LEU A 2 -18.16 -10.05 24.19
CA LEU A 2 -17.78 -9.31 22.98
C LEU A 2 -16.33 -9.67 22.63
N ARG A 3 -16.07 -10.08 21.39
CA ARG A 3 -14.72 -10.38 20.91
C ARG A 3 -13.92 -9.08 20.81
N LYS A 4 -12.70 -9.06 21.36
CA LYS A 4 -11.76 -7.96 21.15
C LYS A 4 -11.04 -8.19 19.81
N THR A 5 -11.31 -7.34 18.83
CA THR A 5 -10.73 -7.44 17.48
C THR A 5 -9.84 -6.22 17.21
N GLY A 6 -8.58 -6.46 16.87
CA GLY A 6 -7.66 -5.43 16.41
C GLY A 6 -7.78 -5.22 14.91
N PHE A 7 -7.72 -3.97 14.47
CA PHE A 7 -7.64 -3.60 13.06
C PHE A 7 -6.41 -2.72 12.86
N PHE A 8 -5.40 -3.27 12.17
CA PHE A 8 -4.16 -2.57 11.90
C PHE A 8 -4.25 -1.85 10.56
N PHE A 9 -4.05 -0.54 10.58
CA PHE A 9 -4.13 0.31 9.40
C PHE A 9 -3.25 1.55 9.59
N ASP A 10 -2.58 1.94 8.51
CA ASP A 10 -1.85 3.21 8.39
C ASP A 10 -2.21 3.89 7.06
N GLU A 11 -2.48 5.20 7.09
CA GLU A 11 -2.86 5.97 5.90
C GLU A 11 -1.72 5.99 4.86
N LEU A 12 -0.46 5.91 5.28
CA LEU A 12 0.68 5.86 4.37
C LEU A 12 0.63 4.66 3.42
N CYS A 13 -0.01 3.55 3.82
CA CYS A 13 -0.21 2.40 2.94
C CYS A 13 -1.05 2.74 1.70
N PHE A 14 -1.93 3.74 1.77
CA PHE A 14 -2.73 4.20 0.61
C PHE A 14 -1.98 5.17 -0.30
N TRP A 15 -0.74 5.52 0.03
CA TRP A 15 0.06 6.48 -0.72
C TRP A 15 1.11 5.77 -1.59
N HIS A 16 1.27 4.45 -1.41
CA HIS A 16 2.07 3.65 -2.32
C HIS A 16 1.53 3.77 -3.75
N ASN A 17 2.43 4.10 -4.67
CA ASN A 17 2.16 4.14 -6.10
C ASN A 17 3.38 3.55 -6.82
N SER A 18 3.13 2.72 -7.83
CA SER A 18 4.19 2.12 -8.66
C SER A 18 5.03 3.15 -9.43
N GLY A 19 4.59 4.41 -9.50
CA GLY A 19 5.26 5.48 -10.26
C GLY A 19 5.13 5.32 -11.79
N LEU A 20 4.50 4.24 -12.25
CA LEU A 20 4.33 3.90 -13.65
C LEU A 20 2.84 3.97 -14.03
N LEU A 21 2.55 4.55 -15.18
CA LEU A 21 1.19 4.57 -15.72
C LEU A 21 0.82 3.18 -16.22
N HIS A 22 -0.30 2.66 -15.72
CA HIS A 22 -0.85 1.36 -16.09
C HIS A 22 -2.34 1.44 -16.41
N VAL A 23 -2.83 0.53 -17.25
CA VAL A 23 -4.24 0.19 -17.42
C VAL A 23 -4.44 -1.24 -16.93
N MET A 24 -5.20 -1.42 -15.86
CA MET A 24 -5.24 -2.65 -15.08
C MET A 24 -3.81 -3.08 -14.66
N THR A 25 -3.27 -4.10 -15.30
CA THR A 25 -1.92 -4.63 -15.06
C THR A 25 -0.96 -4.35 -16.22
N PHE A 26 -1.42 -3.68 -17.27
CA PHE A 26 -0.60 -3.40 -18.45
C PHE A 26 0.07 -2.03 -18.34
N PRO A 27 1.40 -1.93 -18.53
CA PRO A 27 2.06 -0.64 -18.60
C PRO A 27 1.56 0.12 -19.84
N VAL A 28 1.36 1.42 -19.67
CA VAL A 28 0.98 2.33 -20.76
C VAL A 28 2.09 2.42 -21.81
N GLY A 29 1.70 2.46 -23.09
CA GLY A 29 2.62 2.50 -24.23
C GLY A 29 2.17 1.61 -25.39
N GLY A 30 2.68 1.86 -26.58
CA GLY A 30 2.28 1.15 -27.80
C GLY A 30 0.77 1.29 -28.05
N TRP A 31 0.04 0.18 -27.92
CA TRP A 31 -1.41 0.12 -28.10
C TRP A 31 -2.23 0.35 -26.82
N VAL A 32 -1.56 0.52 -25.67
CA VAL A 32 -2.22 0.72 -24.37
C VAL A 32 -2.37 2.22 -24.12
N GLN A 33 -3.59 2.72 -24.28
CA GLN A 33 -3.94 4.12 -24.08
C GLN A 33 -3.76 4.53 -22.60
N PRO A 34 -3.18 5.71 -22.31
CA PRO A 34 -3.15 6.23 -20.95
C PRO A 34 -4.57 6.40 -20.37
N PRO A 35 -4.81 6.00 -19.11
CA PRO A 35 -6.10 6.19 -18.45
C PRO A 35 -6.32 7.68 -18.11
N ASN A 36 -7.58 8.12 -18.08
CA ASN A 36 -7.96 9.48 -17.65
C ASN A 36 -7.97 9.66 -16.11
N GLY A 37 -7.32 8.77 -15.36
CA GLY A 37 -7.34 8.72 -13.90
C GLY A 37 -6.47 7.56 -13.37
N ALA A 38 -6.76 7.09 -12.15
CA ALA A 38 -6.10 5.91 -11.59
C ALA A 38 -6.40 4.68 -12.48
N GLY A 39 -5.37 4.11 -13.10
CA GLY A 39 -5.55 2.97 -14.01
C GLY A 39 -4.93 1.66 -13.53
N HIS A 40 -4.05 1.68 -12.53
CA HIS A 40 -3.44 0.46 -12.00
C HIS A 40 -4.46 -0.34 -11.18
N ALA A 41 -4.52 -1.67 -11.37
CA ALA A 41 -5.45 -2.55 -10.64
C ALA A 41 -5.24 -2.47 -9.11
N GLU A 42 -3.98 -2.39 -8.67
CA GLU A 42 -3.57 -2.09 -7.29
C GLU A 42 -3.73 -0.62 -6.87
N SER A 43 -4.75 0.09 -7.35
CA SER A 43 -5.02 1.46 -6.90
C SER A 43 -5.33 1.52 -5.39
N PRO A 44 -5.03 2.67 -4.74
CA PRO A 44 -5.34 2.86 -3.33
C PRO A 44 -6.85 2.94 -3.04
N GLU A 45 -7.65 3.35 -4.02
CA GLU A 45 -9.09 3.58 -3.85
C GLU A 45 -9.85 2.34 -3.42
N THR A 46 -9.46 1.14 -3.89
CA THR A 46 -10.10 -0.11 -3.46
C THR A 46 -10.01 -0.31 -1.95
N LYS A 47 -8.87 0.03 -1.35
CA LYS A 47 -8.63 -0.15 0.10
C LYS A 47 -9.17 1.05 0.90
N ARG A 48 -9.00 2.27 0.38
CA ARG A 48 -9.55 3.49 0.99
C ARG A 48 -11.07 3.44 1.10
N ARG A 49 -11.77 2.99 0.05
CA ARG A 49 -13.24 2.85 0.08
C ARG A 49 -13.71 1.78 1.07
N MET A 50 -12.97 0.69 1.24
CA MET A 50 -13.23 -0.29 2.30
C MET A 50 -13.13 0.40 3.67
N LYS A 51 -12.04 1.11 3.96
CA LYS A 51 -11.85 1.82 5.23
C LYS A 51 -12.94 2.88 5.47
N ASN A 52 -13.28 3.66 4.45
CA ASN A 52 -14.36 4.65 4.52
C ASN A 52 -15.71 3.98 4.85
N LEU A 53 -16.02 2.83 4.24
CA LEU A 53 -17.24 2.07 4.54
C LEU A 53 -17.25 1.59 6.00
N MET A 54 -16.11 1.11 6.52
CA MET A 54 -15.98 0.73 7.93
C MET A 54 -16.25 1.90 8.87
N ASP A 55 -15.80 3.10 8.51
CA ASP A 55 -15.99 4.32 9.30
C ASP A 55 -17.46 4.77 9.29
N VAL A 56 -18.07 4.92 8.10
CA VAL A 56 -19.46 5.40 8.00
C VAL A 56 -20.50 4.39 8.48
N SER A 57 -20.18 3.08 8.47
CA SER A 57 -21.05 2.05 9.05
C SER A 57 -20.93 1.93 10.57
N GLY A 58 -19.95 2.60 11.18
CA GLY A 58 -19.65 2.52 12.61
C GLY A 58 -18.89 1.26 13.03
N LEU A 59 -18.52 0.37 12.09
CA LEU A 59 -17.73 -0.82 12.39
C LEU A 59 -16.38 -0.46 13.01
N SER A 60 -15.73 0.60 12.55
CA SER A 60 -14.47 1.08 13.12
C SER A 60 -14.57 1.39 14.62
N HIS A 61 -15.71 1.87 15.11
CA HIS A 61 -15.90 2.15 16.55
C HIS A 61 -16.00 0.88 17.41
N SER A 62 -16.27 -0.27 16.79
CA SER A 62 -16.33 -1.57 17.46
C SER A 62 -14.99 -2.30 17.48
N LEU A 63 -13.94 -1.71 16.90
CA LEU A 63 -12.63 -2.30 16.71
C LEU A 63 -11.55 -1.53 17.46
N GLN A 64 -10.46 -2.22 17.81
CA GLN A 64 -9.24 -1.57 18.31
C GLN A 64 -8.36 -1.18 17.13
N LEU A 65 -8.51 0.06 16.65
CA LEU A 65 -7.68 0.60 15.57
C LEU A 65 -6.26 0.87 16.08
N ARG A 66 -5.27 0.34 15.37
CA ARG A 66 -3.84 0.54 15.68
C ARG A 66 -3.04 0.73 14.39
N SER A 67 -1.90 1.40 14.48
CA SER A 67 -0.84 1.30 13.47
C SER A 67 0.29 0.42 14.03
N ALA A 68 1.38 0.27 13.28
CA ALA A 68 2.59 -0.42 13.67
C ALA A 68 3.82 0.29 13.09
N GLU A 69 4.95 0.14 13.77
CA GLU A 69 6.23 0.63 13.24
C GLU A 69 6.61 -0.14 11.96
N PRO A 70 7.26 0.52 10.99
CA PRO A 70 7.86 -0.18 9.85
C PRO A 70 8.82 -1.28 10.31
N LEU A 71 8.94 -2.34 9.50
CA LEU A 71 9.88 -3.42 9.78
C LEU A 71 11.32 -2.92 9.73
N ASP A 72 12.13 -3.36 10.69
CA ASP A 72 13.56 -3.17 10.63
C ASP A 72 14.22 -4.12 9.62
N ASP A 73 15.42 -3.74 9.21
CA ASP A 73 16.21 -4.49 8.23
C ASP A 73 16.56 -5.90 8.73
N ALA A 74 16.81 -6.07 10.03
CA ALA A 74 17.06 -7.38 10.62
C ALA A 74 15.86 -8.33 10.44
N THR A 75 14.63 -7.83 10.59
CA THR A 75 13.40 -8.60 10.41
C THR A 75 13.15 -8.91 8.93
N LEU A 76 13.39 -7.94 8.03
CA LEU A 76 13.24 -8.16 6.58
C LEU A 76 14.19 -9.27 6.07
N ARG A 77 15.41 -9.35 6.62
CA ARG A 77 16.42 -10.37 6.29
C ARG A 77 16.06 -11.80 6.72
N LEU A 78 15.03 -12.00 7.54
CA LEU A 78 14.55 -13.34 7.87
C LEU A 78 13.95 -14.05 6.66
N VAL A 79 13.51 -13.30 5.65
CA VAL A 79 12.85 -13.82 4.44
C VAL A 79 13.57 -13.39 3.16
N HIS A 80 14.15 -12.18 3.14
CA HIS A 80 14.74 -11.59 1.95
C HIS A 80 16.27 -11.59 1.98
N THR A 81 16.90 -11.68 0.81
CA THR A 81 18.36 -11.51 0.70
C THR A 81 18.74 -10.04 0.81
N GLU A 82 19.97 -9.79 1.29
CA GLU A 82 20.53 -8.44 1.35
C GLU A 82 20.51 -7.75 -0.03
N ASP A 83 20.92 -8.48 -1.07
CA ASP A 83 20.97 -7.96 -2.43
C ASP A 83 19.58 -7.54 -2.95
N TYR A 84 18.52 -8.25 -2.60
CA TYR A 84 17.15 -7.83 -2.93
C TYR A 84 16.77 -6.52 -2.22
N LEU A 85 17.01 -6.42 -0.91
CA LEU A 85 16.68 -5.23 -0.13
C LEU A 85 17.44 -4.00 -0.62
N GLN A 86 18.72 -4.15 -0.94
CA GLN A 86 19.53 -3.07 -1.51
C GLN A 86 18.98 -2.60 -2.87
N ARG A 87 18.59 -3.53 -3.75
CA ARG A 87 17.99 -3.18 -5.05
C ARG A 87 16.63 -2.50 -4.90
N PHE A 88 15.83 -2.92 -3.93
CA PHE A 88 14.50 -2.35 -3.66
C PHE A 88 14.58 -0.94 -3.06
N LEU A 89 15.53 -0.69 -2.14
CA LEU A 89 15.70 0.60 -1.48
C LEU A 89 16.48 1.62 -2.31
N LYS A 90 17.37 1.19 -3.20
CA LYS A 90 18.23 2.08 -4.01
C LYS A 90 17.48 3.19 -4.76
N PRO A 91 16.31 2.95 -5.40
CA PRO A 91 15.54 4.02 -6.04
C PRO A 91 15.01 5.08 -5.07
N MET A 92 14.74 4.73 -3.80
CA MET A 92 14.24 5.69 -2.80
C MET A 92 15.27 6.73 -2.37
N TYR A 93 16.57 6.40 -2.41
CA TYR A 93 17.63 7.34 -2.02
C TYR A 93 18.03 8.31 -3.14
N LEU A 94 17.74 7.99 -4.40
CA LEU A 94 18.06 8.85 -5.55
C LEU A 94 17.06 9.99 -5.79
N SER A 95 15.90 9.99 -5.11
CA SER A 95 14.90 11.06 -5.23
C SER A 95 15.01 12.17 -4.16
N VAL A 96 16.05 12.11 -3.31
CA VAL A 96 16.28 13.08 -2.20
C VAL A 96 17.60 13.86 -2.42
N GLY A 97 18.16 13.82 -3.64
CA GLY A 97 19.36 14.55 -4.05
C GLY A 97 19.07 15.67 -5.03
#